data_AF-A0A2E8YVQ2-F1
#
_entry.id   AF-A0A2E8YVQ2-F1
#
_cell.length_a   1.000
_cell.length_b   1.000
_cell.length_c   1.000
_cell.angle_alpha   90.00
_cell.angle_beta   90.00
_cell.angle_gamma   90.00
#
_symmetry.space_group_name_H-M   'P 1'
#
loop_
_entity.id
_entity.type
_entity.pdbx_description
1 polymer ?
#
loop_
_entity_poly.entity_id
_entity_poly.type
_entity_poly.pdbx_seq_one_letter_code
_entity_poly.pdbx_strand_id
1 'polypeptide(L)' 'MRYLHSNTASAFFFLVYLHIGRGLYYGSYKAPRTLT' A
#
# COMPACT_ATOMS: atom_id res chain seq x y z
N MET A 1 -9.31 -17.47 -14.76
CA MET A 1 -7.95 -17.01 -14.39
C MET A 1 -7.61 -15.59 -14.84
N ARG A 2 -7.94 -15.14 -16.08
CA ARG A 2 -7.62 -13.76 -16.53
C ARG A 2 -8.31 -12.63 -15.76
N TYR A 3 -9.62 -12.73 -15.52
CA TYR A 3 -10.35 -11.69 -14.79
C TYR A 3 -9.95 -11.60 -13.33
N LEU A 4 -9.79 -12.75 -12.66
CA LEU A 4 -9.31 -12.79 -11.29
C LEU A 4 -7.92 -12.16 -11.18
N HIS A 5 -6.98 -12.53 -12.04
CA HIS A 5 -5.63 -11.97 -12.02
C HIS A 5 -5.60 -10.46 -12.28
N SER A 6 -6.39 -9.97 -13.25
CA SER A 6 -6.49 -8.54 -13.55
C SER A 6 -7.14 -7.74 -12.42
N ASN A 7 -8.20 -8.27 -11.79
CA ASN A 7 -8.89 -7.61 -10.68
C ASN A 7 -8.03 -7.63 -9.40
N THR A 8 -7.32 -8.74 -9.14
CA THR A 8 -6.37 -8.83 -8.02
C THR A 8 -5.21 -7.87 -8.20
N ALA A 9 -4.70 -7.72 -9.43
CA ALA A 9 -3.65 -6.75 -9.73
C ALA A 9 -4.11 -5.31 -9.45
N SER A 10 -5.29 -4.91 -9.92
CA SER A 10 -5.78 -3.54 -9.67
C SER A 10 -6.09 -3.29 -8.18
N ALA A 11 -6.69 -4.27 -7.50
CA ALA A 11 -6.98 -4.18 -6.08
C ALA A 11 -5.71 -4.13 -5.22
N PHE A 12 -4.67 -4.88 -5.58
CA PHE A 12 -3.39 -4.86 -4.88
C PHE A 12 -2.76 -3.46 -4.90
N PHE A 13 -2.63 -2.85 -6.07
CA PHE A 13 -2.06 -1.50 -6.17
C PHE A 13 -2.93 -0.44 -5.50
N PHE A 14 -4.25 -0.54 -5.61
CA PHE A 14 -5.17 0.36 -4.89
C PHE A 14 -4.95 0.32 -3.36
N LEU A 15 -4.87 -0.88 -2.79
CA LEU A 15 -4.63 -1.06 -1.35
C LEU A 15 -3.24 -0.60 -0.93
N VAL A 16 -2.21 -0.81 -1.76
CA VAL A 16 -0.84 -0.33 -1.51
C VAL A 16 -0.80 1.20 -1.50
N TYR A 17 -1.42 1.89 -2.47
CA TYR A 17 -1.46 3.34 -2.47
C TYR A 17 -2.20 3.90 -1.24
N LEU A 18 -3.31 3.26 -0.85
CA LEU A 18 -4.02 3.63 0.38
C LEU A 18 -3.15 3.39 1.64
N HIS A 19 -2.40 2.30 1.69
CA HIS A 19 -1.49 1.98 2.78
C HIS A 19 -0.35 2.98 2.90
N ILE A 20 0.29 3.34 1.78
CA ILE A 20 1.33 4.37 1.71
C ILE A 20 0.75 5.72 2.15
N GLY A 21 -0.40 6.12 1.62
CA GLY A 21 -1.08 7.35 2.00
C GLY A 21 -1.39 7.44 3.49
N ARG A 22 -1.82 6.34 4.12
CA ARG A 22 -1.99 6.26 5.58
C ARG A 22 -0.66 6.39 6.32
N GLY A 23 0.39 5.74 5.83
CA GLY A 23 1.74 5.86 6.38
C GLY A 23 2.26 7.30 6.35
N LEU A 24 1.93 8.04 5.29
CA LEU A 24 2.22 9.47 5.18
C LEU A 24 1.37 10.31 6.14
N TYR A 25 0.07 10.07 6.21
CA TYR A 25 -0.87 10.80 7.07
C TYR A 25 -0.52 10.68 8.56
N TYR A 26 -0.15 9.49 9.03
CA TYR A 26 0.21 9.24 10.43
C TYR A 26 1.71 9.39 10.72
N GLY A 27 2.53 9.79 9.73
CA GLY A 27 3.97 9.97 9.93
C GLY A 27 4.72 8.67 10.27
N SER A 28 4.24 7.51 9.79
CA SER A 28 4.80 6.19 10.11
C SER A 28 6.23 5.99 9.60
N TYR A 29 6.73 6.90 8.76
CA TYR A 29 8.09 6.94 8.24
C TYR A 29 9.06 7.71 9.15
N LYS A 30 8.58 8.31 10.25
CA LYS A 30 9.43 9.03 11.22
C LYS A 30 10.19 8.03 12.12
N ALA A 31 11.39 8.44 12.57
CA ALA A 31 12.20 7.66 13.52
C ALA A 31 11.36 7.24 14.74
N PRO A 32 11.49 6.00 15.26
CA PRO A 32 12.50 4.97 14.96
C PRO A 32 12.11 3.99 13.82
N ARG A 33 11.10 4.29 13.00
CA ARG A 33 10.55 3.35 11.99
C ARG A 33 11.07 3.57 10.56
N THR A 34 12.31 4.00 10.43
CA THR A 34 12.94 4.32 9.13
C THR A 34 13.62 3.12 8.45
N LEU A 35 13.82 2.01 9.17
CA LEU A 35 14.58 0.81 8.73
C LEU A 35 13.73 -0.47 8.68
N THR A 36 12.43 -0.39 8.95
CA THR A 36 11.46 -1.48 8.67
C THR A 36 11.10 -1.47 7.20
#